data_AF-A0A329L5Y7-F1
#
_entry.id   AF-A0A329L5Y7-F1
#
_cell.length_a   1.000
_cell.length_b   1.000
_cell.length_c   1.000
_cell.angle_alpha   90.00
_cell.angle_beta   90.00
_cell.angle_gamma   90.00
#
_symmetry.space_group_name_H-M   'P 1'
#
loop_
_entity.id
_entity.type
_entity.pdbx_description
1 polymer ?
#
loop_
_entity_poly.entity_id
_entity_poly.type
_entity_poly.pdbx_seq_one_letter_code
_entity_poly.pdbx_strand_id
1 'polypeptide(L)'
;MADRLLVPYPLLLGIFVVFRLAEDYLLVPKIIGRAVRVSALMTVVAALIGGSLLGIVGALVAIPIAAALQLLAQEILFPRLDQL
;
A
#
# COMPACT_ATOMS: atom_id res chain seq x y z
N MET A 1 0.31 41.02 -20.52
CA MET A 1 -0.85 40.61 -19.68
C MET A 1 -0.94 39.10 -19.50
N ALA A 2 -0.58 38.26 -20.48
CA ALA A 2 -0.57 36.79 -20.38
C ALA A 2 0.62 36.20 -19.57
N ASP A 3 1.69 36.98 -19.42
CA ASP A 3 2.94 36.66 -18.73
C ASP A 3 2.81 36.52 -17.20
N ARG A 4 1.88 37.24 -16.58
CA ARG A 4 1.62 37.16 -15.12
C ARG A 4 0.84 35.90 -14.69
N LEU A 5 0.18 35.22 -15.62
CA LEU A 5 -0.62 34.02 -15.36
C LEU A 5 0.17 32.73 -15.60
N LEU A 6 1.27 32.76 -16.37
CA LEU A 6 2.07 31.58 -16.68
C LEU A 6 2.95 31.11 -15.52
N VAL A 7 3.39 32.00 -14.64
CA VAL A 7 4.23 31.67 -13.47
C VAL A 7 3.44 31.07 -12.29
N PRO A 8 2.22 31.53 -11.92
CA PRO A 8 1.53 31.03 -10.72
C PRO A 8 1.02 29.59 -10.83
N TYR A 9 0.46 29.17 -11.97
CA TYR A 9 -0.09 27.81 -12.10
C TYR A 9 0.95 26.68 -11.98
N PRO A 10 2.08 26.71 -12.69
CA PRO A 10 3.11 25.67 -12.54
C PRO A 10 3.81 25.73 -11.19
N LEU A 11 3.94 26.91 -10.58
CA LEU A 11 4.47 27.06 -9.22
C LEU A 11 3.56 26.39 -8.18
N LEU A 12 2.25 26.65 -8.25
CA LEU A 12 1.27 26.01 -7.39
C LEU A 12 1.22 24.50 -7.61
N LEU A 13 1.30 24.05 -8.87
CA LEU A 13 1.36 22.63 -9.20
C LEU A 13 2.61 21.97 -8.60
N GLY A 14 3.77 22.62 -8.72
CA GLY A 14 5.02 22.12 -8.14
C GLY A 14 4.96 21.99 -6.62
N ILE A 15 4.45 23.02 -5.94
CA ILE A 15 4.25 22.99 -4.48
C ILE A 15 3.26 21.89 -4.09
N PHE A 16 2.14 21.75 -4.81
CA PHE A 16 1.14 20.72 -4.55
C PHE A 16 1.71 19.32 -4.72
N VAL A 17 2.47 19.07 -5.79
CA VAL A 17 3.12 17.77 -6.04
C VAL A 17 4.12 17.45 -4.93
N VAL A 18 4.98 18.40 -4.56
CA VAL A 18 5.96 18.20 -3.48
C VAL A 18 5.27 17.93 -2.15
N PHE A 19 4.24 18.71 -1.82
CA PHE A 19 3.44 18.50 -0.63
C PHE A 19 2.81 17.10 -0.63
N ARG A 20 2.25 16.68 -1.76
CA ARG A 20 1.56 15.40 -1.85
C ARG A 20 2.51 14.21 -1.78
N LEU A 21 3.68 14.31 -2.42
CA LEU A 21 4.74 13.32 -2.26
C LEU A 21 5.23 13.26 -0.80
N ALA A 22 5.39 14.40 -0.12
CA ALA A 22 5.75 14.38 1.29
C ALA A 22 4.67 13.70 2.14
N GLU A 23 3.39 13.99 1.87
CA GLU A 23 2.27 13.39 2.56
C GLU A 23 2.22 11.86 2.35
N ASP A 24 2.23 11.41 1.10
CA ASP A 24 2.03 10.00 0.75
C ASP A 24 3.22 9.11 1.18
N TYR A 25 4.44 9.66 1.22
CA TYR A 25 5.63 8.88 1.55
C TYR A 25 6.15 9.05 2.99
N LEU A 26 5.84 10.16 3.66
CA LEU A 26 6.30 10.41 5.04
C LEU A 26 5.15 10.40 6.05
N LEU A 27 4.04 11.08 5.75
CA LEU A 27 2.94 11.23 6.71
C LEU A 27 2.05 9.99 6.73
N VAL A 28 1.61 9.51 5.56
CA VAL A 28 0.72 8.35 5.42
C VAL A 28 1.32 7.10 6.08
N PRO A 29 2.58 6.71 5.87
CA PRO A 29 3.16 5.55 6.54
C PRO A 29 3.29 5.73 8.06
N LYS A 30 3.48 6.97 8.53
CA LYS A 30 3.60 7.29 9.96
C LYS A 30 2.26 7.25 10.67
N ILE A 31 1.18 7.63 10.00
CA ILE A 31 -0.19 7.62 10.55
C ILE A 31 -0.80 6.22 10.50
N ILE A 32 -0.61 5.49 9.39
CA ILE A 32 -1.26 4.18 9.16
C ILE A 32 -0.53 3.03 9.87
N GLY A 33 0.69 3.24 10.37
CA GLY A 33 1.50 2.18 10.97
C GLY A 33 2.02 1.20 9.92
N ARG A 34 3.16 0.55 10.18
CA ARG A 34 3.80 -0.35 9.22
C ARG A 34 2.88 -1.54 8.93
N ALA A 35 2.25 -1.49 7.77
CA ALA A 35 1.34 -2.49 7.24
C ALA A 35 1.90 -3.91 7.35
N VAL A 36 1.04 -4.80 7.85
CA VAL A 36 1.01 -6.27 7.71
C VAL A 36 2.31 -6.89 7.21
N ARG A 37 3.11 -7.47 8.12
CA ARG A 37 4.28 -8.28 7.74
C ARG A 37 3.81 -9.60 7.16
N VAL A 38 3.54 -9.62 5.86
CA VAL A 38 3.13 -10.85 5.19
C VAL A 38 4.28 -11.84 5.18
N SER A 39 4.07 -13.05 5.70
CA SER A 39 5.12 -14.08 5.65
C SER A 39 5.47 -14.41 4.20
N ALA A 40 6.77 -14.50 3.89
CA ALA A 40 7.25 -14.87 2.55
C ALA A 40 6.67 -16.21 2.10
N LEU A 41 6.58 -17.18 3.01
CA LEU A 41 5.97 -18.48 2.75
C LEU A 41 4.50 -18.34 2.35
N MET A 42 3.74 -17.53 3.09
CA MET A 42 2.31 -17.35 2.82
C MET A 42 2.07 -16.64 1.48
N THR A 43 2.94 -15.69 1.12
CA THR A 43 2.92 -15.01 -0.17
C THR A 43 3.15 -15.98 -1.33
N VAL A 44 4.17 -16.85 -1.21
CA VAL A 44 4.48 -17.85 -2.24
C VAL A 44 3.35 -18.86 -2.38
N VAL A 45 2.83 -19.40 -1.27
CA VAL A 45 1.72 -20.37 -1.30
C VAL A 45 0.48 -19.73 -1.94
N ALA A 46 0.12 -18.51 -1.55
CA ALA A 46 -1.01 -17.81 -2.15
C ALA A 46 -0.80 -17.56 -3.65
N ALA A 47 0.41 -17.13 -4.07
CA ALA A 47 0.72 -16.89 -5.48
C ALA A 47 0.66 -18.17 -6.32
N LEU A 48 1.07 -19.31 -5.78
CA LEU A 48 0.95 -20.61 -6.43
C LEU A 48 -0.52 -21.03 -6.56
N ILE A 49 -1.31 -20.86 -5.49
CA ILE A 49 -2.74 -21.17 -5.50
C ILE A 49 -3.47 -20.27 -6.52
N GLY A 50 -3.33 -18.95 -6.41
CA GLY A 50 -3.93 -18.00 -7.35
C GLY A 50 -3.44 -18.22 -8.78
N GLY A 51 -2.15 -18.48 -8.93
CA GLY A 51 -1.51 -18.85 -10.19
C GLY A 51 -2.13 -20.07 -10.85
N SER A 52 -2.43 -21.10 -10.05
CA SER A 52 -3.07 -22.31 -10.55
C SER A 52 -4.54 -22.12 -10.92
N LEU A 53 -5.25 -21.18 -10.27
CA LEU A 53 -6.67 -20.93 -10.50
C LEU A 53 -6.94 -20.05 -11.72
N LEU A 54 -6.20 -18.94 -11.88
CA LEU A 54 -6.44 -17.91 -12.91
C LEU A 54 -5.18 -17.56 -13.72
N GLY A 55 -4.12 -18.36 -13.63
CA GLY A 55 -2.84 -18.06 -14.29
C GLY A 55 -2.14 -16.85 -13.67
N ILE A 56 -1.42 -16.08 -14.50
CA ILE A 56 -0.65 -14.91 -14.07
C ILE A 56 -1.53 -13.88 -13.32
N VAL A 57 -2.77 -13.68 -13.77
CA VAL A 57 -3.70 -12.74 -13.11
C VAL A 57 -3.97 -13.16 -11.67
N GLY A 58 -4.22 -14.45 -11.45
CA GLY A 58 -4.44 -14.98 -10.10
C GLY A 58 -3.19 -14.90 -9.23
N ALA A 59 -2.01 -15.11 -9.80
CA ALA A 59 -0.74 -14.96 -9.06
C ALA A 59 -0.51 -13.50 -8.60
N LEU A 60 -0.83 -12.51 -9.45
CA LEU A 60 -0.69 -11.08 -9.10
C LEU A 60 -1.67 -10.65 -8.00
N VAL A 61 -2.93 -11.08 -8.12
CA VAL A 61 -3.99 -10.71 -7.16
C VAL A 61 -3.85 -11.49 -5.85
N ALA A 62 -3.19 -12.65 -5.84
CA ALA A 62 -2.99 -13.44 -4.63
C ALA A 62 -2.20 -12.70 -3.54
N ILE A 63 -1.27 -11.81 -3.91
CA ILE A 63 -0.43 -11.08 -2.94
C ILE A 63 -1.28 -10.16 -2.04
N PRO A 64 -2.09 -9.22 -2.57
CA PRO A 64 -2.95 -8.39 -1.71
C PRO A 64 -4.02 -9.21 -0.98
N ILE A 65 -4.52 -10.31 -1.56
CA ILE A 65 -5.45 -11.21 -0.86
C ILE A 65 -4.77 -11.85 0.36
N ALA A 66 -3.56 -12.38 0.20
CA ALA A 66 -2.81 -12.97 1.30
C ALA A 66 -2.53 -11.96 2.42
N ALA A 67 -2.18 -10.73 2.04
CA ALA A 67 -1.99 -9.63 2.99
C ALA A 67 -3.28 -9.32 3.77
N ALA A 68 -4.41 -9.21 3.07
CA ALA A 68 -5.70 -8.95 3.69
C ALA A 68 -6.12 -10.08 4.64
N LEU A 69 -5.96 -11.34 4.22
CA LEU A 69 -6.27 -12.50 5.06
C LEU A 69 -5.39 -12.56 6.30
N GLN A 70 -4.10 -12.26 6.17
CA GLN A 70 -3.20 -12.24 7.31
C GLN A 70 -3.53 -11.11 8.29
N LEU A 71 -3.87 -9.92 7.79
CA LEU A 71 -4.32 -8.81 8.62
C LEU A 71 -5.59 -9.17 9.38
N LEU A 72 -6.58 -9.73 8.70
CA LEU A 72 -7.82 -10.19 9.33
C LEU A 72 -7.56 -11.27 10.39
N ALA A 73 -6.65 -12.20 10.11
CA ALA A 73 -6.26 -13.21 11.09
C ALA A 73 -5.56 -12.61 12.31
N GLN A 74 -4.69 -11.62 12.12
CA GLN A 74 -4.04 -10.90 13.22
C GLN A 74 -5.07 -10.16 14.09
N GLU A 75 -5.99 -9.43 13.46
CA GLU A 75 -7.00 -8.63 14.16
C GLU A 75 -8.06 -9.49 14.87
N ILE A 76 -8.51 -10.58 14.23
CA ILE A 76 -9.67 -11.37 14.71
C ILE A 76 -9.23 -12.58 15.54
N LEU A 77 -8.22 -13.33 15.08
CA LEU A 77 -7.81 -14.61 15.71
C LEU A 77 -6.74 -14.41 16.78
N PHE A 78 -5.85 -13.45 16.59
CA PHE A 78 -4.72 -13.19 17.50
C PHE A 78 -4.62 -11.73 17.97
N PRO A 79 -5.69 -11.14 18.54
CA PRO A 79 -5.70 -9.74 18.96
C PRO A 79 -4.71 -9.39 20.10
N ARG A 80 -3.89 -10.33 20.58
CA ARG A 80 -3.02 -10.20 21.76
C ARG A 80 -1.51 -10.31 21.49
N LEU A 81 -1.07 -10.43 20.24
CA LEU A 81 0.36 -10.52 19.90
C LEU A 81 1.06 -9.16 19.77
N ASP A 82 0.32 -8.06 19.79
CA ASP A 82 0.86 -6.69 19.72
C ASP A 82 1.24 -6.09 21.09
N GLN A 83 1.10 -6.85 22.19
CA GLN A 83 1.39 -6.39 23.56
C GLN A 83 2.69 -6.95 24.18
N LEU A 84 3.53 -7.66 23.43
CA LEU A 84 4.84 -8.18 23.86
C LEU A 84 5.97 -7.63 22.97
#